data_AF-A0A9D4ZUM4-F1
#
_entry.id   AF-A0A9D4ZUM4-F1
#
_cell.length_a   1.000
_cell.length_b   1.000
_cell.length_c   1.000
_cell.angle_alpha   90.00
_cell.angle_beta   90.00
_cell.angle_gamma   90.00
#
_symmetry.space_group_name_H-M   'P 1'
#
loop_
_entity.id
_entity.type
_entity.pdbx_description
1 polymer ?
#
loop_
_entity_poly.entity_id
_entity_poly.type
_entity_poly.pdbx_seq_one_letter_code
_entity_poly.pdbx_strand_id
1 'polypeptide(L)' 'MATAKKMGPKSNKDAEFGYGADEVDSVKALHPGLIYDAKEEDYIKILCGHGLTTTALRSITGDDNNCSKITSAPAREI' A
#
# COMPACT_ATOMS: atom_id res chain seq x y z
N MET A 1 0.77 -9.36 7.50
CA MET A 1 -0.43 -8.91 6.74
C MET A 1 -1.41 -10.06 6.64
N ALA A 2 -2.71 -9.79 6.54
CA ALA A 2 -3.90 -10.69 6.54
C ALA A 2 -3.83 -12.01 7.35
N THR A 3 -2.90 -12.90 7.03
CA THR A 3 -2.72 -14.23 7.63
C THR A 3 -1.68 -14.30 8.75
N ALA A 4 -0.94 -13.22 8.99
CA ALA A 4 0.12 -13.16 9.99
C ALA A 4 -0.34 -13.52 11.42
N LYS A 5 0.58 -14.07 12.20
CA LYS A 5 0.36 -14.48 13.58
C LYS A 5 0.62 -13.30 14.51
N LYS A 6 -0.41 -12.88 15.24
CA LYS A 6 -0.36 -11.74 16.17
C LYS A 6 0.84 -11.74 17.10
N MET A 7 1.61 -10.66 17.07
CA MET A 7 2.59 -10.31 18.08
C MET A 7 1.94 -9.39 19.12
N GLY A 8 2.34 -9.54 20.38
CA GLY A 8 1.81 -8.71 21.45
C GLY A 8 2.57 -7.38 21.55
N PRO A 9 1.93 -6.28 21.99
CA PRO A 9 2.61 -5.01 22.24
C PRO A 9 3.65 -5.09 23.38
N LYS A 10 3.64 -6.19 24.14
CA LYS A 10 4.67 -6.51 25.13
C LYS A 10 5.99 -6.96 24.49
N SER A 11 5.94 -7.47 23.25
CA SER A 11 7.12 -7.98 22.53
C SER A 11 7.96 -6.85 21.94
N ASN A 12 7.31 -5.78 21.45
CA ASN A 12 7.96 -4.58 20.98
C ASN A 12 7.04 -3.38 21.22
N LYS A 13 7.56 -2.33 21.88
CA LYS A 13 6.80 -1.10 22.18
C LYS A 13 6.50 -0.26 20.94
N ASP A 14 7.29 -0.41 19.88
CA ASP A 14 7.09 0.29 18.61
C ASP A 14 5.95 -0.30 17.77
N ALA A 15 5.36 -1.41 18.23
CA ALA A 15 4.15 -2.03 17.69
C ALA A 15 4.20 -2.19 16.15
N GLU A 16 3.19 -1.70 15.43
CA GLU A 16 3.07 -1.81 13.98
C GLU A 16 4.22 -1.10 13.23
N PHE A 17 4.87 -0.09 13.84
CA PHE A 17 6.07 0.52 13.25
C PHE A 17 7.32 -0.33 13.44
N GLY A 18 7.34 -1.24 14.42
CA GLY A 18 8.42 -2.18 14.64
C GLY A 18 8.26 -3.49 13.87
N TYR A 19 7.02 -3.99 13.72
CA TYR A 19 6.75 -5.30 13.12
C TYR A 19 5.66 -5.34 12.04
N GLY A 20 5.14 -4.19 11.62
CA GLY A 20 4.07 -4.13 10.63
C GLY A 20 2.84 -4.89 11.11
N ALA A 21 2.41 -5.87 10.31
CA ALA A 21 1.20 -6.63 10.56
C ALA A 21 1.46 -8.00 11.24
N ASP A 22 2.54 -8.13 12.01
CA ASP A 22 2.93 -9.30 12.83
C ASP A 22 3.82 -10.36 12.14
N GLU A 23 4.05 -11.50 12.83
CA GLU A 23 4.95 -12.58 12.42
C GLU A 23 4.36 -13.37 11.24
N VAL A 24 5.20 -13.75 10.27
CA VAL A 24 4.77 -14.45 9.06
C VAL A 24 4.22 -15.87 9.36
N ASP A 25 3.05 -16.19 8.82
CA ASP A 25 2.47 -17.55 8.82
C ASP A 25 2.40 -18.07 7.38
N SER A 26 3.38 -18.90 7.01
CA SER A 26 3.53 -19.38 5.63
C SER A 26 2.43 -20.36 5.22
N VAL A 27 1.91 -21.15 6.17
CA VAL A 27 0.88 -22.16 5.88
C VAL A 27 -0.45 -21.46 5.58
N LYS A 28 -0.81 -20.44 6.39
CA LYS A 28 -2.04 -19.68 6.15
C LYS A 28 -1.94 -18.76 4.93
N ALA A 29 -0.75 -18.23 4.63
CA ALA A 29 -0.54 -17.38 3.46
C ALA A 29 -0.89 -18.06 2.12
N LEU A 30 -0.86 -19.40 2.06
CA LEU A 30 -1.26 -20.16 0.87
C LEU A 30 -2.76 -20.00 0.55
N HIS A 31 -3.60 -19.86 1.58
CA HIS A 31 -5.06 -19.72 1.46
C HIS A 31 -5.57 -18.61 2.39
N PRO A 32 -5.37 -17.33 2.01
CA PRO A 32 -5.65 -16.18 2.88
C PRO A 32 -7.14 -15.85 3.03
N GLY A 33 -8.02 -16.48 2.23
CA GLY A 33 -9.46 -16.21 2.20
C GLY A 33 -9.81 -14.93 1.45
N LEU A 34 -9.31 -13.78 1.92
CA LEU A 34 -9.47 -12.48 1.27
C LEU A 34 -8.09 -11.83 1.02
N ILE A 35 -7.96 -11.17 -0.11
CA ILE A 35 -6.77 -10.39 -0.50
C ILE A 35 -7.24 -8.97 -0.79
N TYR A 36 -6.46 -7.99 -0.31
CA TYR A 36 -6.57 -6.60 -0.75
C TYR A 36 -5.69 -6.47 -2.00
N ASP A 37 -6.32 -6.27 -3.14
CA ASP A 37 -5.65 -6.17 -4.45
C ASP A 37 -5.59 -4.71 -4.89
N ALA A 38 -4.49 -4.31 -5.51
CA ALA A 38 -4.26 -2.94 -5.99
C ALA A 38 -3.45 -2.97 -7.28
N LYS A 39 -3.86 -2.16 -8.25
CA LYS A 39 -3.18 -2.04 -9.54
C LYS A 39 -2.29 -0.80 -9.58
N GLU A 40 -1.42 -0.74 -10.58
CA GLU A 40 -0.55 0.42 -10.78
C GLU A 40 -1.34 1.74 -10.90
N GLU A 41 -2.48 1.69 -11.60
CA GLU A 41 -3.33 2.88 -11.76
C GLU A 41 -3.86 3.40 -10.43
N ASP A 42 -4.06 2.52 -9.45
CA ASP A 42 -4.55 2.91 -8.13
C ASP A 42 -3.48 3.72 -7.38
N TYR A 43 -2.21 3.29 -7.45
CA TYR A 43 -1.10 4.09 -6.91
C TYR A 43 -0.93 5.43 -7.63
N ILE A 44 -1.09 5.46 -8.96
CA ILE A 44 -1.03 6.72 -9.72
C ILE A 44 -2.15 7.68 -9.27
N LYS A 45 -3.37 7.19 -9.04
CA LYS A 45 -4.48 8.01 -8.51
C LYS A 45 -4.17 8.59 -7.14
N ILE A 46 -3.53 7.82 -6.24
CA ILE A 46 -3.08 8.34 -4.92
C ILE A 46 -2.04 9.43 -5.10
N LEU A 47 -1.01 9.17 -5.92
CA LEU A 47 0.07 10.13 -6.16
C LEU A 47 -0.47 11.44 -6.75
N CYS A 48 -1.43 11.34 -7.67
CA CYS A 48 -2.14 12.50 -8.20
C CYS A 48 -3.01 13.19 -7.14
N GLY A 49 -3.67 12.45 -6.26
CA GLY A 49 -4.40 12.99 -5.11
C GLY A 49 -3.52 13.69 -4.09
N HIS A 50 -2.25 13.32 -4.00
CA HIS A 50 -1.25 13.97 -3.16
C HIS A 50 -0.67 15.27 -3.78
N GLY A 51 -1.08 15.63 -5.00
CA GLY A 51 -0.66 16.87 -5.65
C GLY A 51 0.71 16.80 -6.30
N LEU A 52 1.19 15.61 -6.67
CA LEU A 52 2.45 15.47 -7.41
C LEU A 52 2.38 16.19 -8.77
N THR A 53 3.47 16.86 -9.13
CA THR A 53 3.64 17.43 -10.46
C THR A 53 3.87 16.34 -11.49
N THR A 54 3.52 16.63 -12.76
CA THR A 54 3.74 15.69 -13.87
C THR A 54 5.20 15.22 -13.95
N THR A 55 6.17 16.10 -13.75
CA THR A 55 7.60 15.74 -13.76
C THR A 55 7.96 14.76 -12.63
N ALA A 56 7.47 15.00 -11.41
CA ALA A 56 7.71 14.11 -10.28
C ALA A 56 7.03 12.75 -10.46
N LEU A 57 5.77 12.75 -10.93
CA LEU A 57 5.02 11.53 -11.21
C LEU A 57 5.75 10.64 -12.22
N ARG A 58 6.20 11.23 -13.33
CA ARG A 58 6.94 10.50 -14.38
C ARG A 58 8.29 10.00 -13.90
N SER A 59 8.98 10.75 -13.03
CA SER A 59 10.25 10.28 -12.44
C SER A 59 10.06 9.08 -11.50
N ILE A 60 8.91 8.94 -10.86
CA ILE A 60 8.62 7.84 -9.91
C ILE A 60 8.08 6.63 -10.66
N THR A 61 7.15 6.85 -11.58
CA THR A 61 6.44 5.77 -12.31
C THR A 61 7.21 5.27 -13.53
N GLY A 62 8.07 6.10 -14.12
CA GLY A 62 8.77 5.79 -15.38
C GLY A 62 7.90 5.92 -16.63
N ASP A 63 6.60 6.12 -16.46
CA ASP A 63 5.60 6.24 -17.53
C ASP A 63 5.33 7.70 -17.92
N ASP A 64 4.70 7.92 -19.08
CA ASP A 64 4.32 9.26 -19.56
C ASP A 64 3.01 9.80 -18.94
N ASN A 65 2.66 9.31 -17.75
CA ASN A 65 1.40 9.64 -17.06
C ASN A 65 1.30 11.13 -16.68
N ASN A 66 0.06 11.63 -16.60
CA ASN A 66 -0.26 12.99 -16.15
C ASN A 66 -1.59 13.04 -15.39
N CYS A 67 -1.56 13.63 -14.20
CA CYS A 67 -2.71 13.78 -13.31
C CYS A 67 -3.89 14.57 -13.89
N SER A 68 -3.67 15.43 -14.90
CA SER A 68 -4.78 16.14 -15.57
C SER A 68 -5.79 15.21 -16.25
N LYS A 69 -5.39 13.97 -16.56
CA LYS A 69 -6.24 12.96 -17.21
C LYS A 69 -6.74 11.88 -16.25
N ILE A 70 -6.41 11.97 -14.96
CA ILE A 70 -6.63 10.92 -13.97
C ILE A 70 -7.55 11.46 -12.89
N THR A 71 -8.63 10.74 -12.59
CA THR A 71 -9.45 11.02 -11.41
C THR A 71 -8.63 10.66 -10.18
N SER A 72 -8.17 11.68 -9.45
CA SER A 72 -7.42 11.48 -8.22
C SER A 72 -8.27 10.80 -7.15
N ALA A 73 -7.62 9.98 -6.33
CA ALA A 73 -8.23 9.31 -5.19
C ALA A 73 -7.48 9.69 -3.91
N PRO A 74 -8.16 9.84 -2.76
CA PRO A 74 -7.48 9.97 -1.49
C PRO A 74 -6.79 8.66 -1.12
N ALA A 75 -5.68 8.74 -0.38
CA ALA A 75 -4.90 7.58 0.04
C ALA A 75 -5.68 6.54 0.88
N ARG A 76 -6.86 6.90 1.41
CA ARG A 76 -7.70 6.03 2.22
C ARG A 76 -8.69 5.19 1.38
N GLU A 77 -8.85 5.46 0.10
CA GLU A 77 -9.84 4.80 -0.77
C GLU A 77 -9.30 3.60 -1.55
N ILE A 78 -8.12 3.10 -1.17
CA ILE A 78 -7.46 1.96 -1.82
C ILE A 78 -7.07 0.93 -0.78
#